data_AF-L7IPT4-F1
#
_entry.id   AF-L7IPT4-F1
#
_cell.length_a   1.000
_cell.length_b   1.000
_cell.length_c   1.000
_cell.angle_alpha   90.00
_cell.angle_beta   90.00
_cell.angle_gamma   90.00
#
_symmetry.space_group_name_H-M   'P 1'
#
loop_
_entity.id
_entity.type
_entity.pdbx_description
1 polymer ?
#
loop_
_entity_poly.entity_id
_entity_poly.type
_entity_poly.pdbx_seq_one_letter_code
_entity_poly.pdbx_strand_id
1 'polypeptide(L)'
;MPLRIHIEGPLVSIQKLLPAEVWIHDVCHHPFPQPGGPELAKLTFYELYGQAVRPDFPGDLVVRDEYLGWCGDPPNPITHFDYYGITFDHLVPVNDPNPEVLQINIIELEAKEGDYAEGLNYAKTYLRLAVEPDDYIGRILAVPRCCTTRKGTTDRRRINDGVAERVKKVQAQRGHSDTQP
;
A
#
# COMPACT_ATOMS: atom_id res chain seq x y z
N MET A 1 12.61 7.93 -12.87
CA MET A 1 13.02 8.90 -11.82
C MET A 1 13.00 8.15 -10.50
N PRO A 2 14.04 8.26 -9.65
CA PRO A 2 14.07 7.66 -8.33
C PRO A 2 12.84 8.08 -7.52
N LEU A 3 12.05 7.12 -7.07
CA LEU A 3 10.80 7.40 -6.36
C LEU A 3 10.44 6.25 -5.44
N ARG A 4 10.00 6.58 -4.23
CA ARG A 4 9.31 5.64 -3.35
C ARG A 4 7.82 5.74 -3.58
N ILE A 5 7.18 4.62 -3.89
CA ILE A 5 5.75 4.54 -4.16
C ILE A 5 5.09 3.83 -2.98
N HIS A 6 4.01 4.41 -2.50
CA HIS A 6 3.12 3.79 -1.52
C HIS A 6 1.72 3.77 -2.08
N ILE A 7 1.12 2.60 -2.22
CA ILE A 7 -0.27 2.44 -2.61
C ILE A 7 -1.02 1.77 -1.47
N GLU A 8 -2.15 2.34 -1.06
CA GLU A 8 -2.96 1.83 0.06
C GLU A 8 -4.45 1.99 -0.18
N GLY A 9 -5.27 1.13 0.40
CA GLY A 9 -6.72 1.19 0.30
C GLY A 9 -7.46 0.05 1.00
N PRO A 10 -8.80 0.05 0.89
CA PRO A 10 -9.63 -1.03 1.39
C PRO A 10 -9.22 -2.37 0.77
N LEU A 11 -9.06 -3.39 1.61
CA LEU A 11 -8.67 -4.73 1.19
C LEU A 11 -9.70 -5.32 0.21
N VAL A 12 -10.99 -5.02 0.40
CA VAL A 12 -12.05 -5.46 -0.52
C VAL A 12 -11.80 -4.99 -1.96
N SER A 13 -11.31 -3.77 -2.15
CA SER A 13 -10.97 -3.23 -3.47
C SER A 13 -9.71 -3.87 -4.02
N ILE A 14 -8.71 -4.10 -3.18
CA ILE A 14 -7.45 -4.74 -3.57
C ILE A 14 -7.68 -6.22 -3.96
N GLN A 15 -8.57 -6.91 -3.26
CA GLN A 15 -8.98 -8.28 -3.60
C GLN A 15 -9.72 -8.36 -4.94
N LYS A 16 -10.47 -7.32 -5.34
CA LYS A 16 -11.03 -7.24 -6.70
C LYS A 16 -9.94 -7.14 -7.77
N LEU A 17 -8.84 -6.42 -7.50
CA LEU A 17 -7.69 -6.32 -8.40
C LEU A 17 -6.89 -7.63 -8.45
N LEU A 18 -6.80 -8.33 -7.32
CA LEU A 18 -5.97 -9.51 -7.13
C LEU A 18 -6.79 -10.69 -6.57
N PRO A 19 -7.79 -11.19 -7.33
CA PRO A 19 -8.73 -12.20 -6.83
C PRO A 19 -8.09 -13.58 -6.65
N ALA A 20 -6.93 -13.83 -7.26
CA ALA A 20 -6.19 -15.08 -7.12
C ALA A 20 -5.25 -15.09 -5.90
N GLU A 21 -4.98 -13.94 -5.30
CA GLU A 21 -4.01 -13.81 -4.22
C GLU A 21 -4.61 -14.15 -2.86
N VAL A 22 -3.79 -14.76 -2.01
CA VAL A 22 -4.17 -15.14 -0.65
C VAL A 22 -3.76 -14.04 0.33
N TRP A 23 -4.68 -13.69 1.23
CA TRP A 23 -4.48 -12.68 2.27
C TRP A 23 -4.54 -13.35 3.65
N ILE A 24 -3.45 -13.28 4.40
CA ILE A 24 -3.29 -14.02 5.67
C ILE A 24 -3.62 -13.09 6.83
N HIS A 25 -4.76 -13.36 7.47
CA HIS A 25 -5.31 -12.55 8.57
C HIS A 25 -4.82 -12.95 9.97
N ASP A 26 -3.90 -13.92 10.09
CA ASP A 26 -3.34 -14.32 11.39
C ASP A 26 -2.50 -13.18 11.98
N VAL A 27 -2.97 -12.61 13.10
CA VAL A 27 -2.32 -11.51 13.82
C VAL A 27 -0.94 -11.89 14.35
N CYS A 28 -0.77 -13.14 14.78
CA CYS A 28 0.47 -13.64 15.39
C CYS A 28 1.50 -14.07 14.34
N HIS A 29 1.05 -14.57 13.20
CA HIS A 29 1.91 -15.20 12.18
C HIS A 29 1.66 -14.69 10.76
N HIS A 30 1.43 -13.39 10.59
CA HIS A 30 1.36 -12.83 9.25
C HIS A 30 2.75 -12.79 8.58
N PRO A 31 2.86 -13.17 7.29
CA PRO A 31 4.10 -13.02 6.57
C PRO A 31 4.40 -11.54 6.31
N PHE A 32 5.66 -11.26 5.97
CA PHE A 32 6.06 -9.98 5.39
C PHE A 32 6.80 -10.19 4.07
N PRO A 33 6.38 -9.53 2.98
CA PRO A 33 5.06 -8.90 2.84
C PRO A 33 3.93 -9.95 2.82
N GLN A 34 2.67 -9.51 2.88
CA GLN A 34 1.52 -10.33 2.48
C GLN A 34 1.72 -10.89 1.06
N PRO A 35 1.22 -12.10 0.75
CA PRO A 35 1.41 -12.71 -0.58
C PRO A 35 0.93 -11.81 -1.73
N GLY A 36 -0.22 -11.13 -1.56
CA GLY A 36 -0.73 -10.18 -2.56
C GLY A 36 0.02 -8.84 -2.64
N GLY A 37 0.89 -8.53 -1.68
CA GLY A 37 1.64 -7.27 -1.63
C GLY A 37 2.57 -7.05 -2.84
N PRO A 38 3.49 -7.99 -3.14
CA PRO A 38 4.32 -7.93 -4.33
C PRO A 38 3.53 -7.84 -5.64
N GLU A 39 2.38 -8.51 -5.75
CA GLU A 39 1.54 -8.43 -6.95
C GLU A 39 0.87 -7.07 -7.08
N LEU A 40 0.41 -6.47 -5.98
CA LEU A 40 -0.10 -5.09 -5.97
C LEU A 40 1.00 -4.10 -6.37
N ALA A 41 2.23 -4.30 -5.91
CA ALA A 41 3.37 -3.47 -6.28
C ALA A 41 3.68 -3.58 -7.78
N LYS A 42 3.70 -4.80 -8.35
CA LYS A 42 3.91 -5.04 -9.79
C LYS A 42 2.81 -4.42 -10.64
N LEU A 43 1.54 -4.58 -10.24
CA LEU A 43 0.41 -3.97 -10.94
C LEU A 43 0.53 -2.45 -10.93
N THR A 44 0.79 -1.86 -9.77
CA THR A 44 0.98 -0.42 -9.62
C THR A 44 2.16 0.08 -10.45
N PHE A 45 3.26 -0.66 -10.46
CA PHE A 45 4.42 -0.35 -11.29
C PHE A 45 4.07 -0.32 -12.78
N TYR A 46 3.36 -1.34 -13.26
CA TYR A 46 2.93 -1.42 -14.65
C TYR A 46 2.05 -0.24 -15.04
N GLU A 47 1.07 0.12 -14.20
CA GLU A 47 0.18 1.26 -14.45
C GLU A 47 0.93 2.61 -14.46
N LEU A 48 1.94 2.77 -13.60
CA LEU A 48 2.71 4.02 -13.53
C LEU A 48 3.73 4.18 -14.66
N TYR A 49 4.35 3.08 -15.10
CA TYR A 49 5.49 3.13 -16.02
C TYR A 49 5.20 2.55 -17.41
N GLY A 50 4.04 1.93 -17.61
CA GLY A 50 3.62 1.34 -18.89
C GLY A 50 4.44 0.12 -19.31
N GLN A 51 5.16 -0.51 -18.37
CA GLN A 51 6.03 -1.66 -18.64
C GLN A 51 6.11 -2.59 -17.43
N ALA A 52 6.38 -3.87 -17.70
CA ALA A 52 6.61 -4.85 -16.65
C ALA A 52 7.94 -4.60 -15.91
N VAL A 53 8.01 -5.04 -14.66
CA VAL A 53 9.25 -5.04 -13.86
C VAL A 53 10.30 -5.91 -14.55
N ARG A 54 11.52 -5.38 -14.67
CA ARG A 54 12.66 -6.08 -15.26
C ARG A 54 13.47 -6.78 -14.16
N PRO A 55 13.44 -8.13 -14.08
CA PRO A 55 14.13 -8.85 -13.02
C PRO A 55 15.65 -8.67 -13.03
N ASP A 56 16.22 -8.35 -14.20
CA ASP A 56 17.64 -8.14 -14.46
C ASP A 56 18.10 -6.70 -14.21
N PHE A 57 17.21 -5.79 -13.81
CA PHE A 57 17.54 -4.39 -13.55
C PHE A 57 17.49 -4.09 -12.03
N PRO A 58 18.65 -4.04 -11.33
CA PRO A 58 18.68 -3.78 -9.90
C PRO A 58 17.98 -2.46 -9.54
N GLY A 59 17.06 -2.53 -8.58
CA GLY A 59 16.32 -1.36 -8.13
C GLY A 59 15.08 -1.03 -8.95
N ASP A 60 14.70 -1.82 -9.96
CA ASP A 60 13.50 -1.55 -10.77
C ASP A 60 12.24 -1.58 -9.90
N LEU A 61 12.09 -2.61 -9.06
CA LEU A 61 11.08 -2.66 -8.01
C LEU A 61 11.68 -3.35 -6.77
N VAL A 62 11.72 -2.63 -5.65
CA VAL A 62 12.19 -3.17 -4.37
C VAL A 62 11.13 -2.93 -3.31
N VAL A 63 10.48 -3.98 -2.83
CA VAL A 63 9.53 -3.88 -1.70
C VAL A 63 10.28 -3.44 -0.44
N ARG A 64 9.73 -2.45 0.27
CA ARG A 64 10.38 -1.80 1.43
C ARG A 64 9.59 -1.97 2.72
N ASP A 65 8.27 -1.87 2.65
CA ASP A 65 7.40 -1.93 3.82
C ASP A 65 5.95 -2.23 3.40
N GLU A 66 5.11 -2.59 4.37
CA GLU A 66 3.67 -2.75 4.17
C GLU A 66 2.88 -2.20 5.37
N TYR A 67 1.63 -1.82 5.11
CA TYR A 67 0.69 -1.37 6.12
C TYR A 67 -0.50 -2.32 6.19
N LEU A 68 -0.82 -2.77 7.40
CA LEU A 68 -2.00 -3.59 7.70
C LEU A 68 -2.91 -2.77 8.62
N GLY A 69 -4.08 -2.37 8.13
CA GLY A 69 -5.14 -1.75 8.93
C GLY A 69 -5.88 -2.82 9.71
N TRP A 70 -5.35 -3.18 10.88
CA TRP A 70 -5.93 -4.18 11.76
C TRP A 70 -7.22 -3.69 12.43
N CYS A 71 -8.23 -4.56 12.41
CA CYS A 71 -9.60 -4.33 12.88
C CYS A 71 -10.09 -5.49 13.75
N GLY A 72 -11.09 -5.23 14.59
CA GLY A 72 -11.73 -6.21 15.45
C GLY A 72 -12.74 -5.58 16.40
N ASP A 73 -13.68 -6.40 16.85
CA ASP A 73 -14.74 -6.01 17.78
C ASP A 73 -14.52 -6.61 19.17
N PRO A 74 -14.93 -5.92 20.25
CA PRO A 74 -14.94 -6.51 21.58
C PRO A 74 -15.65 -7.89 21.59
N PRO A 75 -15.08 -8.90 22.28
CA PRO A 75 -13.92 -8.83 23.18
C PRO A 75 -12.55 -8.95 22.50
N ASN A 76 -12.48 -9.21 21.19
CA ASN A 76 -11.24 -9.44 20.45
C ASN A 76 -10.92 -8.22 19.56
N PRO A 77 -10.20 -7.21 20.06
CA PRO A 77 -10.03 -5.94 19.35
C PRO A 77 -9.19 -6.03 18.08
N ILE A 78 -8.51 -7.16 17.82
CA ILE A 78 -7.70 -7.39 16.62
C ILE A 78 -7.95 -8.82 16.13
N THR A 79 -8.64 -8.97 15.00
CA THR A 79 -9.01 -10.28 14.44
C THR A 79 -8.63 -10.42 12.97
N HIS A 80 -8.62 -9.32 12.22
CA HIS A 80 -8.31 -9.31 10.80
C HIS A 80 -7.82 -7.92 10.40
N PHE A 81 -7.39 -7.74 9.16
CA PHE A 81 -7.16 -6.44 8.57
C PHE A 81 -8.09 -6.28 7.37
N ASP A 82 -8.64 -5.11 7.19
CA ASP A 82 -9.57 -4.77 6.11
C ASP A 82 -9.02 -3.61 5.24
N TYR A 83 -7.82 -3.13 5.55
CA TYR A 83 -7.09 -2.12 4.81
C TYR A 83 -5.65 -2.57 4.60
N TYR A 84 -5.13 -2.39 3.40
CA TYR A 84 -3.79 -2.83 3.04
C TYR A 84 -3.04 -1.73 2.29
N GLY A 85 -1.74 -1.64 2.53
CA GLY A 85 -0.84 -0.80 1.75
C GLY A 85 0.52 -1.45 1.54
N ILE A 86 1.14 -1.20 0.40
CA ILE A 86 2.48 -1.67 0.05
C ILE A 86 3.36 -0.49 -0.33
N THR A 87 4.60 -0.49 0.17
CA THR A 87 5.63 0.50 -0.16
C THR A 87 6.76 -0.17 -0.93
N PHE A 88 7.10 0.38 -2.08
CA PHE A 88 8.24 -0.08 -2.88
C PHE A 88 9.03 1.08 -3.47
N ASP A 89 10.31 0.83 -3.73
CA ASP A 89 11.21 1.78 -4.37
C ASP A 89 11.36 1.45 -5.86
N HIS A 90 11.39 2.48 -6.70
CA HIS A 90 11.86 2.43 -8.08
C HIS A 90 13.09 3.34 -8.20
N LEU A 91 14.26 2.74 -8.44
CA LEU A 91 15.55 3.41 -8.65
C LEU A 91 16.01 4.34 -7.53
N VAL A 92 15.47 4.16 -6.32
CA VAL A 92 15.93 4.89 -5.13
C VAL A 92 17.34 4.40 -4.76
N PRO A 93 18.33 5.29 -4.61
CA PRO A 93 19.65 4.91 -4.13
C PRO A 93 19.57 4.26 -2.75
N VAL A 94 20.32 3.18 -2.54
CA VAL A 94 20.31 2.41 -1.27
C VAL A 94 20.60 3.26 -0.03
N ASN A 95 21.40 4.33 -0.21
CA ASN A 95 21.82 5.22 0.87
C ASN A 95 20.97 6.49 0.99
N ASP A 96 19.85 6.60 0.28
CA ASP A 96 18.91 7.72 0.45
C ASP A 96 17.87 7.38 1.54
N PRO A 97 17.98 7.96 2.75
CA PRO A 97 17.05 7.67 3.84
C PRO A 97 15.70 8.39 3.66
N ASN A 98 15.62 9.39 2.78
CA ASN A 98 14.45 10.25 2.65
C ASN A 98 14.15 10.56 1.17
N PRO A 99 13.88 9.55 0.34
CA PRO A 99 13.53 9.76 -1.05
C PRO A 99 12.23 10.56 -1.19
N GLU A 100 11.99 11.09 -2.39
CA GLU A 100 10.67 11.59 -2.77
C GLU A 100 9.66 10.44 -2.79
N VAL A 101 8.42 10.77 -2.43
CA VAL A 101 7.35 9.79 -2.22
C VAL A 101 6.14 10.13 -3.07
N LEU A 102 5.63 9.13 -3.79
CA LEU A 102 4.31 9.15 -4.41
C LEU A 102 3.38 8.25 -3.59
N GLN A 103 2.41 8.87 -2.92
CA GLN A 103 1.33 8.16 -2.26
C GLN A 103 0.10 8.09 -3.18
N ILE A 104 -0.46 6.88 -3.33
CA ILE A 104 -1.65 6.57 -4.11
C ILE A 104 -2.69 5.94 -3.17
N ASN A 105 -3.90 6.46 -3.19
CA ASN A 105 -5.00 5.90 -2.40
C ASN A 105 -5.99 5.21 -3.33
N ILE A 106 -6.32 3.96 -3.03
CA ILE A 106 -7.45 3.24 -3.62
C ILE A 106 -8.72 3.63 -2.87
N ILE A 107 -9.76 4.01 -3.61
CA ILE A 107 -11.07 4.39 -3.10
C ILE A 107 -12.10 3.37 -3.61
N GLU A 108 -12.78 2.70 -2.70
CA GLU A 108 -13.89 1.80 -3.01
C GLU A 108 -15.11 2.62 -3.42
N LEU A 109 -15.63 2.45 -4.63
CA LEU A 109 -16.78 3.22 -5.11
C LEU A 109 -18.08 2.42 -5.15
N GLU A 110 -18.01 1.09 -5.11
CA GLU A 110 -19.17 0.22 -5.37
C GLU A 110 -19.73 -0.41 -4.10
N ALA A 111 -19.03 -0.30 -2.97
CA ALA A 111 -19.53 -0.78 -1.68
C ALA A 111 -20.85 -0.08 -1.35
N LYS A 112 -21.87 -0.88 -0.99
CA LYS A 112 -23.21 -0.37 -0.60
C LYS A 112 -23.41 -0.34 0.91
N GLU A 113 -22.55 -1.04 1.64
CA GLU A 113 -22.61 -1.21 3.09
C GLU A 113 -21.19 -1.34 3.68
N GLY A 114 -21.07 -1.19 5.00
CA GLY A 114 -19.79 -1.20 5.72
C GLY A 114 -19.05 0.14 5.69
N ASP A 115 -17.84 0.15 6.27
CA ASP A 115 -17.05 1.36 6.51
C ASP A 115 -16.61 2.10 5.24
N TYR A 116 -16.69 1.44 4.09
CA TYR A 116 -16.26 1.96 2.79
C TYR A 116 -17.43 2.32 1.85
N ALA A 117 -18.69 2.24 2.30
CA ALA A 117 -19.87 2.53 1.48
C ALA A 117 -19.94 3.98 0.99
N GLU A 118 -19.33 4.90 1.72
CA GLU A 118 -19.33 6.34 1.43
C GLU A 118 -18.21 6.76 0.46
N GLY A 119 -17.51 5.83 -0.20
CA GLY A 119 -16.34 6.16 -1.00
C GLY A 119 -16.63 7.07 -2.21
N LEU A 120 -17.82 6.98 -2.82
CA LEU A 120 -18.22 7.93 -3.86
C LEU A 120 -18.39 9.36 -3.31
N ASN A 121 -19.03 9.49 -2.14
CA ASN A 121 -19.20 10.76 -1.46
C ASN A 121 -17.85 11.34 -1.03
N TYR A 122 -16.95 10.49 -0.54
CA TYR A 122 -15.56 10.83 -0.27
C TYR A 122 -14.85 11.36 -1.51
N ALA A 123 -14.96 10.65 -2.65
CA ALA A 123 -14.33 11.02 -3.90
C ALA A 123 -14.80 12.41 -4.38
N LYS A 124 -16.11 12.64 -4.43
CA LYS A 124 -16.69 13.93 -4.83
C LYS A 124 -16.30 15.09 -3.91
N THR A 125 -16.09 14.81 -2.63
CA THR A 125 -15.72 15.84 -1.64
C THR A 125 -14.23 16.19 -1.67
N TYR A 126 -13.37 15.19 -1.85
CA TYR A 126 -11.93 15.36 -1.61
C TYR A 126 -11.05 15.26 -2.86
N LEU A 127 -11.58 14.88 -4.01
CA LEU A 127 -10.80 14.85 -5.24
C LEU A 127 -10.94 16.16 -6.01
N ARG A 128 -9.86 16.55 -6.70
CA ARG A 128 -9.85 17.71 -7.61
C ARG A 128 -10.36 17.35 -9.01
N LEU A 129 -10.72 16.10 -9.22
CA LEU A 129 -11.17 15.53 -10.49
C LEU A 129 -12.63 15.12 -10.33
N ALA A 130 -13.43 15.34 -11.38
CA ALA A 130 -14.78 14.80 -11.42
C ALA A 130 -14.71 13.26 -11.50
N VAL A 131 -15.54 12.59 -10.72
CA VAL A 131 -15.67 11.13 -10.71
C VAL A 131 -17.12 10.78 -11.02
N GLU A 132 -17.32 10.18 -12.19
CA GLU A 132 -18.59 9.58 -12.58
C GLU A 132 -18.58 8.10 -12.19
N PRO A 133 -19.50 7.62 -11.32
CA PRO A 133 -19.51 6.24 -10.85
C PRO A 133 -19.55 5.20 -11.97
N ASP A 134 -20.27 5.50 -13.05
CA ASP A 134 -20.49 4.60 -14.17
C ASP A 134 -19.19 4.26 -14.92
N ASP A 135 -18.19 5.15 -14.87
CA ASP A 135 -16.86 4.92 -15.46
C ASP A 135 -16.05 3.87 -14.69
N TYR A 136 -16.47 3.56 -13.46
CA TYR A 136 -15.76 2.69 -12.52
C TYR A 136 -16.51 1.40 -12.19
N ILE A 137 -17.58 1.05 -12.93
CA ILE A 137 -18.25 -0.24 -12.75
C ILE A 137 -17.27 -1.37 -13.06
N GLY A 138 -17.02 -2.23 -12.07
CA GLY A 138 -16.05 -3.33 -12.13
C GLY A 138 -14.59 -2.85 -12.20
N ARG A 139 -14.31 -1.60 -11.87
CA ARG A 139 -12.96 -1.01 -11.86
C ARG A 139 -12.68 -0.35 -10.52
N ILE A 140 -11.41 -0.10 -10.26
CA ILE A 140 -10.95 0.54 -9.03
C ILE A 140 -10.47 1.95 -9.31
N LEU A 141 -10.88 2.89 -8.47
CA LEU A 141 -10.36 4.25 -8.48
C LEU A 141 -9.10 4.31 -7.61
N ALA A 142 -7.93 4.48 -8.23
CA ALA A 142 -6.67 4.73 -7.56
C ALA A 142 -6.22 6.17 -7.84
N VAL A 143 -5.93 6.95 -6.80
CA VAL A 143 -5.71 8.40 -6.92
C VAL A 143 -4.42 8.81 -6.22
N PRO A 144 -3.47 9.42 -6.95
CA PRO A 144 -2.35 10.09 -6.34
C PRO A 144 -2.81 11.16 -5.33
N ARG A 145 -2.20 11.20 -4.16
CA ARG A 145 -2.56 12.15 -3.09
C ARG A 145 -2.46 13.61 -3.52
N CYS A 146 -1.61 13.94 -4.49
CA CYS A 146 -1.49 15.27 -5.09
C CYS A 146 -2.77 15.72 -5.85
N CYS A 147 -3.60 14.77 -6.28
CA CYS A 147 -4.89 15.03 -6.93
C CYS A 147 -6.04 15.25 -5.93
N THR A 148 -5.76 15.23 -4.62
CA THR A 148 -6.76 15.47 -3.57
C THR A 148 -6.70 16.90 -3.03
N THR A 149 -7.79 17.36 -2.42
CA THR A 149 -7.86 18.67 -1.74
C THR A 149 -7.08 18.66 -0.42
N ARG A 150 -6.93 17.49 0.20
CA ARG A 150 -6.13 17.29 1.41
C ARG A 150 -4.64 17.40 1.08
N LYS A 151 -3.93 18.29 1.77
CA LYS A 151 -2.47 18.40 1.61
C LYS A 151 -1.78 17.22 2.30
N GLY A 152 -1.09 16.39 1.53
CA GLY A 152 -0.25 15.29 2.02
C GLY A 152 1.09 15.74 2.60
N THR A 153 1.13 16.81 3.41
CA THR A 153 2.38 17.41 3.91
C THR A 153 3.19 16.46 4.79
N THR A 154 2.54 15.45 5.38
CA THR A 154 3.17 14.45 6.24
C THR A 154 3.40 13.11 5.53
N ASP A 155 2.88 12.92 4.31
CA ASP A 155 2.86 11.61 3.63
C ASP A 155 4.30 11.10 3.40
N ARG A 156 5.19 11.94 2.86
CA ARG A 156 6.61 11.60 2.65
C ARG A 156 7.29 11.16 3.94
N ARG A 157 7.11 11.93 5.02
CA ARG A 157 7.70 11.62 6.33
C ARG A 157 7.15 10.30 6.88
N ARG A 158 5.83 10.14 6.92
CA ARG A 158 5.17 8.92 7.44
C ARG A 158 5.69 7.68 6.73
N ILE A 159 5.76 7.72 5.40
CA ILE A 159 6.17 6.57 4.58
C ILE A 159 7.67 6.26 4.77
N ASN A 160 8.52 7.28 4.76
CA ASN A 160 9.96 7.08 4.98
C ASN A 160 10.27 6.60 6.41
N ASP A 161 9.56 7.12 7.42
CA ASP A 161 9.66 6.67 8.80
C ASP A 161 9.23 5.19 8.94
N GLY A 162 8.15 4.76 8.27
CA GLY A 162 7.71 3.36 8.25
C GLY A 162 8.77 2.40 7.70
N VAL A 163 9.37 2.75 6.56
CA VAL A 163 10.48 1.98 5.98
C VAL A 163 11.68 1.94 6.92
N ALA A 164 12.03 3.05 7.57
CA ALA A 164 13.14 3.09 8.51
C ALA A 164 12.90 2.17 9.72
N GLU A 165 11.69 2.16 10.27
CA GLU A 165 11.31 1.26 11.37
C GLU A 165 11.35 -0.21 10.95
N ARG A 166 10.94 -0.56 9.72
CA ARG A 166 11.09 -1.91 9.18
C ARG A 166 12.55 -2.33 9.13
N VAL A 167 13.43 -1.48 8.59
CA VAL A 167 14.87 -1.77 8.49
C VAL A 167 15.48 -2.03 9.87
N LYS A 168 15.14 -1.21 10.88
CA LYS A 168 15.59 -1.43 12.27
C LYS A 168 15.13 -2.78 12.82
N LYS A 169 13.86 -3.17 12.61
CA LYS A 169 13.33 -4.47 13.06
C LYS A 169 14.07 -5.64 12.43
N VAL A 170 14.34 -5.59 11.13
CA VAL A 170 15.10 -6.64 10.43
C VAL A 170 16.54 -6.72 10.92
N GLN A 171 17.20 -5.58 11.16
CA GLN A 171 18.56 -5.54 11.70
C GLN A 171 18.62 -6.10 13.14
N ALA A 172 17.65 -5.76 13.99
CA ALA A 172 17.57 -6.28 15.35
C ALA A 172 17.36 -7.80 15.38
N GLN A 173 16.52 -8.33 14.48
CA GLN A 173 16.31 -9.78 14.35
C GLN A 173 17.59 -10.52 13.91
N ARG A 174 18.35 -9.95 12.97
CA ARG A 174 19.64 -10.52 12.51
C ARG A 174 20.72 -10.46 13.59
N GLY A 175 20.82 -9.35 14.33
CA GLY A 175 21.74 -9.26 15.46
C GLY A 175 21.42 -10.23 16.60
N HIS A 176 20.14 -10.61 16.76
CA HIS A 176 19.71 -11.60 17.75
C HIS A 176 20.01 -13.04 17.32
N SER A 177 19.94 -13.37 16.03
CA SER A 177 20.33 -14.69 15.52
C SER A 177 21.84 -14.94 15.58
N ASP A 178 22.66 -13.89 15.45
CA ASP A 178 24.13 -13.99 15.50
C ASP A 178 24.69 -14.07 16.94
N THR A 179 23.82 -13.97 17.95
CA THR A 179 24.20 -14.02 19.38
C THR A 179 23.65 -15.24 20.14
N GLN A 180 23.00 -16.19 19.46
CA GLN A 180 22.67 -17.49 20.06
C GLN A 180 23.77 -18.52 19.74
N PRO A 181 24.41 -19.13 20.76
CA PRO A 181 25.46 -20.14 20.59
C PRO A 181 24.94 -21.48 20.07
#